data_AF-A0A2X1WRD5-F1
#
_entry.id   AF-A0A2X1WRD5-F1
#
_cell.length_a   1.000
_cell.length_b   1.000
_cell.length_c   1.000
_cell.angle_alpha   90.00
_cell.angle_beta   90.00
_cell.angle_gamma   90.00
#
_symmetry.space_group_name_H-M   'P 1'
#
loop_
_entity.id
_entity.type
_entity.pdbx_description
1 polymer ?
#
loop_
_entity_poly.entity_id
_entity_poly.type
_entity_poly.pdbx_seq_one_letter_code
_entity_poly.pdbx_strand_id
1 'polypeptide(L)'
;MRYLGSGKAFALLSLLMALSLTLYLPITQSQVAKWYVYLAVSISTLVQPALMASLSTIIMNKAAVTSSKATFVSLQLSLATVTGMVYSSLSLKLAHNVGYYAVMIIAVVVSFALVVLLLILIKWSKRTGHELLAEN
;
A
#
# COMPACT_ATOMS: atom_id res chain seq x y z
N MET A 1 -6.42 -18.98 3.59
CA MET A 1 -6.16 -17.90 4.58
C MET A 1 -7.41 -17.00 4.68
N ARG A 2 -8.49 -17.52 5.29
CA ARG A 2 -9.83 -16.91 5.30
C ARG A 2 -10.27 -16.43 6.70
N TYR A 3 -9.33 -16.28 7.63
CA TYR A 3 -9.62 -16.15 9.08
C TYR A 3 -9.45 -14.74 9.65
N LEU A 4 -8.83 -13.80 8.92
CA LEU A 4 -8.83 -12.38 9.26
C LEU A 4 -9.58 -11.66 8.16
N GLY A 5 -10.73 -11.05 8.48
CA GLY A 5 -11.54 -10.31 7.50
C GLY A 5 -10.66 -9.41 6.63
N SER A 6 -10.81 -9.54 5.31
CA SER A 6 -9.92 -9.00 4.26
C SER A 6 -9.57 -7.52 4.48
N GLY A 7 -10.50 -6.73 5.04
CA GLY A 7 -10.26 -5.32 5.40
C GLY A 7 -9.30 -5.08 6.58
N LYS A 8 -9.30 -5.94 7.62
CA LYS A 8 -8.37 -5.84 8.75
C LYS A 8 -6.97 -6.32 8.37
N ALA A 9 -6.90 -7.38 7.56
CA ALA A 9 -5.63 -7.87 7.00
C ALA A 9 -4.99 -6.79 6.11
N PHE A 10 -5.78 -6.13 5.26
CA PHE A 10 -5.30 -5.04 4.42
C PHE A 10 -4.76 -3.86 5.24
N ALA A 11 -5.48 -3.43 6.29
CA ALA A 11 -5.01 -2.34 7.15
C ALA A 11 -3.70 -2.66 7.88
N LEU A 12 -3.55 -3.88 8.41
CA LEU A 12 -2.34 -4.31 9.09
C LEU A 12 -1.16 -4.40 8.12
N LEU A 13 -1.38 -4.94 6.93
CA LEU A 13 -0.37 -5.00 5.87
C LEU A 13 0.02 -3.60 5.38
N SER A 14 -0.92 -2.65 5.27
CA SER A 14 -0.62 -1.27 4.89
C SER A 14 0.22 -0.57 5.96
N LEU A 15 -0.07 -0.83 7.24
CA LEU A 15 0.73 -0.31 8.34
C LEU A 15 2.14 -0.89 8.33
N LEU A 16 2.27 -2.20 8.10
CA LEU A 16 3.57 -2.86 8.01
C LEU A 16 4.40 -2.33 6.83
N MET A 17 3.75 -2.00 5.70
CA MET A 17 4.39 -1.38 4.55
C MET A 17 4.85 0.06 4.85
N ALA A 18 4.03 0.87 5.52
CA ALA A 18 4.41 2.22 5.94
C ALA A 18 5.57 2.22 6.96
N LEU A 19 5.56 1.25 7.88
CA LEU A 19 6.65 1.03 8.82
C LEU A 19 7.94 0.66 8.08
N SER A 20 7.85 -0.26 7.12
CA SER A 20 8.97 -0.63 6.25
C SER A 20 9.54 0.58 5.51
N LEU A 21 8.68 1.49 5.03
CA LEU A 21 9.11 2.73 4.38
C LEU A 21 9.91 3.64 5.32
N THR A 22 9.58 3.64 6.61
CA THR A 22 10.30 4.40 7.64
C THR A 22 11.70 3.83 7.89
N LEU A 23 11.89 2.52 7.73
CA LEU A 23 13.22 1.91 7.79
C LEU A 23 14.13 2.40 6.65
N TYR A 24 13.60 2.94 5.56
CA TYR A 24 14.43 3.51 4.49
C TYR A 24 14.96 4.92 4.78
N LEU A 25 14.42 5.65 5.77
CA LEU A 25 14.95 6.97 6.16
C LEU A 25 16.42 6.93 6.57
N PRO A 26 16.85 6.11 7.54
CA PRO A 26 18.26 6.07 7.93
C PRO A 26 19.15 5.59 6.78
N ILE A 27 18.65 4.71 5.90
CA ILE A 27 19.39 4.21 4.72
C ILE A 27 19.79 5.37 3.80
N THR A 28 18.92 6.36 3.62
CA THR A 28 19.22 7.54 2.79
C THR A 28 20.27 8.49 3.40
N GLN A 29 20.61 8.34 4.69
CA GLN A 29 21.66 9.13 5.36
C GLN A 29 23.05 8.46 5.32
N SER A 30 23.20 7.37 4.55
CA SER A 30 24.45 6.63 4.28
C SER A 30 25.20 6.04 5.49
N GLN A 31 24.67 6.13 6.72
CA GLN A 31 25.34 5.66 7.94
C GLN A 31 24.80 4.32 8.48
N VAL A 32 24.22 3.48 7.62
CA VAL A 32 23.60 2.23 8.05
C VAL A 32 24.32 1.02 7.50
N ALA A 33 24.50 0.02 8.36
CA ALA A 33 25.11 -1.24 7.99
C ALA A 33 24.28 -1.99 6.92
N LYS A 34 24.97 -2.67 6.00
CA LYS A 34 24.37 -3.35 4.83
C LYS A 34 23.23 -4.31 5.21
N TRP A 35 23.34 -4.98 6.36
CA TRP A 35 22.31 -5.91 6.86
C TRP A 35 20.95 -5.23 7.07
N TYR A 36 20.93 -3.96 7.46
CA TYR A 36 19.71 -3.21 7.72
C TYR A 36 18.94 -2.93 6.42
N VAL A 37 19.65 -2.71 5.32
CA VAL A 37 19.06 -2.53 3.99
C VAL A 37 18.38 -3.82 3.53
N TYR A 38 19.06 -4.96 3.69
CA TYR A 38 18.47 -6.25 3.33
C TYR A 38 17.21 -6.55 4.15
N LEU A 39 17.22 -6.23 5.44
CA LEU A 39 16.05 -6.41 6.30
C LEU A 39 14.85 -5.57 5.84
N ALA A 40 15.06 -4.29 5.55
CA ALA A 40 14.01 -3.40 5.04
C ALA A 40 13.45 -3.87 3.68
N VAL A 41 14.32 -4.35 2.78
CA VAL A 41 13.91 -4.89 1.48
C VAL A 41 13.13 -6.20 1.66
N SER A 42 13.62 -7.13 2.48
CA SER A 42 12.94 -8.41 2.73
C SER A 42 11.55 -8.23 3.33
N ILE A 43 11.35 -7.29 4.26
CA ILE A 43 10.02 -6.99 4.80
C ILE A 43 9.13 -6.43 3.67
N SER A 44 9.63 -5.46 2.90
CA SER A 44 8.86 -4.82 1.83
C SER A 44 8.42 -5.80 0.74
N THR A 45 9.31 -6.72 0.34
CA THR A 45 9.02 -7.72 -0.70
C THR A 45 8.08 -8.82 -0.24
N LEU A 46 8.04 -9.14 1.07
CA LEU A 46 7.05 -10.06 1.63
C LEU A 46 5.66 -9.42 1.75
N VAL A 47 5.59 -8.13 2.08
CA VAL A 47 4.33 -7.42 2.32
C VAL A 47 3.61 -7.03 1.02
N GLN A 48 4.35 -6.69 -0.05
CA GLN A 48 3.75 -6.27 -1.33
C GLN A 48 2.81 -7.31 -1.96
N PRO A 49 3.19 -8.59 -2.14
CA PRO A 49 2.31 -9.61 -2.69
C PRO A 49 1.07 -9.83 -1.81
N ALA A 50 1.23 -9.79 -0.49
CA ALA A 50 0.13 -9.94 0.46
C ALA A 50 -0.88 -8.79 0.37
N LEU A 51 -0.39 -7.55 0.18
CA LEU A 51 -1.23 -6.38 -0.06
C LEU A 51 -1.99 -6.48 -1.38
N MET A 52 -1.31 -6.84 -2.47
CA MET A 52 -1.96 -7.02 -3.77
C MET A 52 -3.01 -8.14 -3.74
N ALA A 53 -2.71 -9.27 -3.11
CA ALA A 53 -3.66 -10.36 -2.95
C ALA A 53 -4.89 -9.91 -2.17
N SER A 54 -4.71 -9.24 -1.02
CA SER A 54 -5.83 -8.76 -0.20
C SER A 54 -6.70 -7.75 -0.95
N LEU A 55 -6.09 -6.81 -1.68
CA LEU A 55 -6.81 -5.82 -2.48
C LEU A 55 -7.57 -6.48 -3.65
N SER A 56 -6.94 -7.43 -4.33
CA SER A 56 -7.57 -8.20 -5.41
C SER A 56 -8.76 -9.01 -4.91
N THR A 57 -8.64 -9.64 -3.74
CA THR A 57 -9.78 -10.34 -3.10
C THR A 57 -10.93 -9.38 -2.82
N ILE A 58 -10.68 -8.21 -2.23
CA ILE A 58 -11.74 -7.21 -1.97
C ILE A 58 -12.43 -6.77 -3.27
N ILE A 59 -11.65 -6.48 -4.32
CA ILE A 59 -12.18 -6.06 -5.63
C ILE A 59 -12.95 -7.21 -6.29
N MET A 60 -12.44 -8.44 -6.23
CA MET A 60 -13.07 -9.60 -6.83
C MET A 60 -14.39 -9.97 -6.14
N ASN A 61 -14.48 -9.80 -4.82
CA ASN A 61 -15.73 -10.00 -4.08
C ASN A 61 -16.78 -8.94 -4.42
N LYS A 62 -16.36 -7.68 -4.64
CA LYS A 62 -17.28 -6.64 -5.14
C LYS A 62 -17.68 -6.87 -6.59
N ALA A 63 -16.75 -7.32 -7.43
CA ALA A 63 -16.99 -7.66 -8.82
C ALA A 63 -17.76 -8.98 -8.98
N ALA A 64 -17.90 -9.80 -7.92
CA ALA A 64 -18.66 -11.05 -7.98
C ALA A 64 -20.14 -10.84 -8.30
N VAL A 65 -20.67 -9.65 -8.00
CA VAL A 65 -22.04 -9.22 -8.34
C VAL A 65 -22.18 -8.87 -9.83
N THR A 66 -21.06 -8.68 -10.54
CA THR A 66 -21.02 -8.24 -11.95
C THR A 66 -20.44 -9.34 -12.86
N SER A 67 -20.93 -9.45 -14.10
CA SER A 67 -20.50 -10.49 -15.04
C SER A 67 -19.05 -10.35 -15.56
N SER A 68 -18.37 -9.22 -15.30
CA SER A 68 -17.09 -8.84 -15.92
C SER A 68 -15.90 -8.83 -14.93
N LYS A 69 -15.72 -9.92 -14.18
CA LYS A 69 -14.67 -10.05 -13.14
C LYS A 69 -13.25 -9.83 -13.69
N ALA A 70 -12.95 -10.39 -14.86
CA ALA A 70 -11.64 -10.27 -15.50
C ALA A 70 -11.28 -8.81 -15.81
N THR A 71 -12.26 -8.02 -16.28
CA THR A 71 -12.06 -6.61 -16.60
C THR A 71 -11.68 -5.79 -15.36
N PHE A 72 -12.31 -6.03 -14.21
CA PHE A 72 -11.98 -5.32 -12.97
C PHE A 72 -10.56 -5.63 -12.47
N VAL A 73 -10.11 -6.88 -12.59
CA VAL A 73 -8.74 -7.26 -12.23
C VAL A 73 -7.72 -6.62 -13.17
N SER A 74 -7.97 -6.66 -14.48
CA SER A 74 -7.12 -5.97 -15.46
C SER A 74 -7.06 -4.46 -15.18
N LEU A 75 -8.20 -3.84 -14.85
CA LEU A 75 -8.29 -2.41 -14.56
C LEU A 75 -7.57 -2.03 -13.26
N GLN A 76 -7.62 -2.90 -12.23
CA GLN A 76 -6.81 -2.76 -11.01
C GLN A 76 -5.32 -2.78 -11.34
N LEU A 77 -4.86 -3.73 -12.15
CA LEU A 77 -3.45 -3.86 -12.52
C LEU A 77 -2.99 -2.66 -13.37
N SER A 78 -3.80 -2.22 -14.33
CA SER A 78 -3.52 -1.04 -15.15
C SER A 78 -3.47 0.25 -14.33
N LEU A 79 -4.40 0.45 -13.38
CA LEU A 79 -4.35 1.62 -12.49
C LEU A 79 -3.12 1.58 -11.58
N ALA A 80 -2.76 0.40 -11.05
CA ALA A 80 -1.56 0.24 -10.23
C ALA A 80 -0.28 0.56 -11.00
N THR A 81 -0.15 0.12 -12.26
CA THR A 81 1.03 0.41 -13.08
C THR A 81 1.12 1.88 -13.49
N VAL A 82 0.00 2.49 -13.90
CA VAL A 82 -0.04 3.92 -14.28
C VAL A 82 0.32 4.80 -13.08
N THR A 83 -0.30 4.56 -11.91
CA THR A 83 0.02 5.31 -10.69
C THR A 83 1.47 5.09 -10.25
N GLY A 84 1.99 3.86 -10.36
CA GLY A 84 3.40 3.54 -10.10
C GLY A 84 4.36 4.29 -11.01
N MET A 85 4.05 4.44 -12.30
CA MET A 85 4.85 5.22 -13.26
C MET A 85 4.83 6.72 -12.93
N VAL A 86 3.64 7.28 -12.67
CA VAL A 86 3.50 8.70 -12.31
C VAL A 86 4.27 8.99 -11.02
N TYR A 87 4.12 8.14 -10.00
CA TYR A 87 4.84 8.26 -8.75
C TYR A 87 6.35 8.18 -8.93
N SER A 88 6.85 7.23 -9.74
CA SER A 88 8.29 7.08 -9.99
C SER A 88 8.88 8.27 -10.73
N SER A 89 8.20 8.76 -11.77
CA SER A 89 8.64 9.93 -12.53
C SER A 89 8.67 11.19 -11.65
N LEU A 90 7.62 11.40 -10.86
CA LEU A 90 7.52 12.52 -9.93
C LEU A 90 8.61 12.45 -8.86
N SER A 91 8.82 11.27 -8.27
CA SER A 91 9.85 11.04 -7.24
C SER A 91 11.25 11.32 -7.78
N LEU A 92 11.56 10.92 -9.01
CA LEU A 92 12.88 11.15 -9.61
C LEU A 92 13.13 12.64 -9.87
N LYS A 93 12.11 13.36 -10.37
CA LYS A 93 12.18 14.81 -10.60
C LYS A 93 12.34 15.59 -9.28
N LEU A 94 11.61 15.19 -8.23
CA LEU A 94 11.74 15.78 -6.91
C LEU A 94 13.07 15.43 -6.25
N ALA A 95 13.58 14.21 -6.42
CA ALA A 95 14.85 13.77 -5.84
C ALA A 95 16.03 14.54 -6.43
N HIS A 96 15.98 14.87 -7.73
CA HIS A 96 16.98 15.69 -8.39
C HIS A 96 17.02 17.12 -7.84
N ASN A 97 15.86 17.70 -7.49
CA ASN A 97 15.77 19.11 -7.08
C ASN A 97 15.92 19.32 -5.55
N VAL A 98 15.42 18.40 -4.74
CA VAL A 98 15.29 18.56 -3.26
C VAL A 98 16.17 17.55 -2.50
N GLY A 99 16.76 16.58 -3.20
CA GLY A 99 17.55 15.51 -2.62
C GLY A 99 16.71 14.32 -2.12
N TYR A 100 17.32 13.14 -2.11
CA TYR A 100 16.66 11.87 -1.78
C TYR A 100 16.05 11.80 -0.37
N TYR A 101 16.70 12.44 0.61
CA TYR A 101 16.26 12.43 2.00
C TYR A 101 14.89 13.15 2.18
N ALA A 102 14.74 14.34 1.58
CA ALA A 102 13.50 15.10 1.66
C ALA A 102 12.34 14.38 0.96
N VAL A 103 12.60 13.77 -0.19
CA VAL A 103 11.59 12.98 -0.92
C VAL A 103 11.15 11.76 -0.10
N MET A 104 12.09 11.09 0.58
CA MET A 104 11.76 9.95 1.43
C MET A 104 10.90 10.34 2.63
N ILE A 105 11.17 11.49 3.27
CA ILE A 105 10.31 12.01 4.35
C ILE A 105 8.89 12.26 3.84
N ILE A 106 8.75 12.93 2.70
CA ILE A 106 7.43 13.19 2.09
C ILE A 106 6.71 11.87 1.80
N ALA A 107 7.39 10.88 1.24
CA ALA A 107 6.83 9.56 0.94
C ALA A 107 6.33 8.83 2.19
N VAL A 108 7.06 8.95 3.31
CA VAL A 108 6.64 8.38 4.60
C VAL A 108 5.42 9.11 5.15
N VAL A 109 5.42 10.44 5.16
CA VAL A 109 4.26 11.23 5.60
C VAL A 109 3.01 10.88 4.79
N VAL A 110 3.14 10.81 3.46
CA VAL A 110 2.03 10.42 2.57
C VAL A 110 1.56 9.00 2.85
N SER A 111 2.48 8.04 3.06
CA SER A 111 2.11 6.65 3.38
C SER A 111 1.35 6.54 4.70
N PHE A 112 1.79 7.26 5.74
CA PHE A 112 1.05 7.30 7.00
C PHE A 112 -0.32 7.99 6.85
N ALA A 113 -0.40 9.08 6.10
CA ALA A 113 -1.66 9.75 5.82
C ALA A 113 -2.66 8.82 5.11
N LEU A 114 -2.19 8.02 4.14
CA LEU A 114 -3.02 7.02 3.46
C LEU A 114 -3.49 5.91 4.41
N VAL A 115 -2.65 5.43 5.32
CA VAL A 115 -3.05 4.43 6.32
C VAL A 115 -4.11 5.01 7.26
N VAL A 116 -3.94 6.25 7.72
CA VAL A 116 -4.93 6.93 8.57
C VAL A 116 -6.25 7.11 7.82
N LEU A 117 -6.21 7.56 6.58
CA LEU A 117 -7.40 7.68 5.72
C LEU A 117 -8.10 6.33 5.57
N LEU A 118 -7.34 5.25 5.37
CA LEU A 118 -7.88 3.91 5.25
C LEU A 118 -8.55 3.44 6.56
N LEU A 119 -7.95 3.69 7.71
CA LEU A 119 -8.54 3.38 9.02
C LEU A 119 -9.83 4.18 9.25
N ILE A 120 -9.86 5.46 8.84
CA ILE A 120 -11.07 6.30 8.90
C ILE A 120 -12.15 5.70 8.00
N LEU A 121 -11.83 5.33 6.75
CA LEU A 121 -12.78 4.72 5.82
C LEU A 121 -13.32 3.38 6.34
N ILE A 122 -12.48 2.53 6.93
CA ILE A 122 -12.92 1.28 7.59
C ILE A 122 -13.88 1.59 8.74
N LYS A 123 -13.53 2.55 9.60
CA LYS A 123 -14.36 2.94 10.75
C LYS A 123 -15.68 3.56 10.30
N TRP A 124 -15.67 4.33 9.21
CA TRP A 124 -16.85 4.96 8.62
C TRP A 124 -17.77 3.91 7.99
N SER A 125 -17.22 2.97 7.22
CA SER A 125 -17.96 1.83 6.66
C SER A 125 -18.64 0.99 7.76
N LYS A 126 -17.95 0.76 8.89
CA LYS A 126 -18.55 0.03 10.02
C LYS A 126 -19.72 0.79 10.66
N ARG A 127 -19.75 2.12 10.54
CA ARG A 127 -20.76 3.00 11.17
C ARG A 127 -21.99 3.22 10.28
N THR A 128 -21.84 3.18 8.96
CA THR A 128 -22.92 3.44 8.00
C THR A 128 -23.76 2.22 7.63
N GLY A 129 -23.45 1.02 8.13
CA GLY A 129 -24.19 -0.22 7.80
C GLY A 129 -24.05 -0.67 6.34
N HIS A 130 -23.54 0.19 5.45
CA HIS A 130 -22.94 -0.20 4.19
C HIS A 130 -21.61 -0.87 4.50
N GLU A 131 -21.64 -2.20 4.52
CA GLU A 131 -20.47 -3.06 4.50
C GLU A 131 -19.66 -2.85 3.21
N LEU A 132 -19.01 -1.68 3.08
CA LEU A 132 -18.07 -1.39 2.01
C LEU A 132 -16.86 -2.34 2.06
N LEU A 133 -16.68 -3.09 3.16
CA LEU A 133 -15.60 -4.05 3.38
C LEU A 133 -16.05 -5.39 3.98
N ALA A 134 -17.35 -5.69 4.07
CA ALA A 134 -17.77 -7.06 4.40
C ALA A 134 -18.15 -7.80 3.13
N GLU A 135 -17.50 -8.94 2.99
CA GLU A 135 -17.93 -10.07 2.18
C GLU A 135 -19.13 -10.73 2.84
N ASN A 136 -20.07 -11.18 1.99
CA ASN A 136 -20.89 -12.37 2.26
C ASN A 136 -19.99 -13.60 2.41
#